data_AF-A0A2V1BE53-F1
#
_entry.id   AF-A0A2V1BE53-F1
#
_cell.length_a   1.000
_cell.length_b   1.000
_cell.length_c   1.000
_cell.angle_alpha   90.00
_cell.angle_beta   90.00
_cell.angle_gamma   90.00
#
_symmetry.space_group_name_H-M   'P 1'
#
loop_
_entity.id
_entity.type
_entity.pdbx_description
1 polymer ?
#
loop_
_entity_poly.entity_id
_entity_poly.type
_entity_poly.pdbx_seq_one_letter_code
_entity_poly.pdbx_strand_id
1 'polypeptide(L)'
;MGNRGDVYERYYMSSFIDADCQAIYLGTTRRDDLIRAIGRLERHEEAPDKLNNEQKLEISNNPEVVALIASRKRYAEKIKRQGYITIKDAKGTFWHTKHTKAQRELNSLKNQLRDMLLDKTIDEFHETVHVTEVERQMLGILPAEVLTPSNIEYELEERATVARLLFQP
;
A
#
# COMPACT_ATOMS: atom_id res chain seq x y z
N MET A 1 25.89 -12.38 29.23
CA MET A 1 25.63 -12.83 27.84
C MET A 1 24.40 -13.73 27.89
N GLY A 2 23.20 -13.13 27.91
CA GLY A 2 21.93 -13.88 27.91
C GLY A 2 21.59 -14.29 26.49
N ASN A 3 21.51 -15.59 26.25
CA ASN A 3 21.30 -16.18 24.94
C ASN A 3 19.85 -15.88 24.51
N ARG A 4 19.64 -14.89 23.62
CA ARG A 4 18.31 -14.42 23.20
C ARG A 4 17.45 -15.52 22.55
N GLY A 5 18.04 -16.64 22.13
CA GLY A 5 17.33 -17.81 21.60
C GLY A 5 16.54 -18.61 22.65
N ASP A 6 17.01 -18.68 23.90
CA ASP A 6 16.39 -19.54 24.94
C ASP A 6 15.00 -19.03 25.36
N VAL A 7 14.78 -17.71 25.30
CA VAL A 7 13.47 -17.10 25.60
C VAL A 7 12.47 -17.37 24.45
N TYR A 8 12.93 -17.35 23.21
CA TYR A 8 12.07 -17.59 22.05
C TYR A 8 11.60 -19.05 22.03
N GLU A 9 12.52 -19.99 22.25
CA GLU A 9 12.23 -21.42 22.30
C GLU A 9 11.35 -21.82 23.48
N ARG A 10 11.55 -21.23 24.68
CA ARG A 10 10.75 -21.62 25.85
C ARG A 10 9.33 -21.09 25.88
N TYR A 11 9.10 -19.88 25.36
CA TYR A 11 7.81 -19.19 25.54
C TYR A 11 6.96 -19.13 24.28
N TYR A 12 7.56 -19.24 23.09
CA TYR A 12 6.84 -19.03 21.84
C TYR A 12 6.75 -20.28 20.96
N MET A 13 7.72 -21.21 21.01
CA MET A 13 7.70 -22.42 20.17
C MET A 13 6.49 -23.32 20.42
N SER A 14 6.05 -23.50 21.67
CA SER A 14 4.86 -24.32 21.97
C SER A 14 3.62 -23.76 21.30
N SER A 15 3.43 -22.43 21.31
CA SER A 15 2.31 -21.78 20.66
C SER A 15 2.34 -21.92 19.13
N PHE A 16 3.52 -21.98 18.52
CA PHE A 16 3.64 -22.27 17.08
C PHE A 16 3.29 -23.73 16.77
N ILE A 17 3.79 -24.67 17.58
CA ILE A 17 3.49 -26.10 17.43
C ILE A 17 2.00 -26.36 17.60
N ASP A 18 1.36 -25.81 18.65
CA ASP A 18 -0.06 -26.00 18.91
C ASP A 18 -0.94 -25.45 17.78
N ALA A 19 -0.61 -24.26 17.26
CA ALA A 19 -1.32 -23.64 16.15
C ALA A 19 -1.21 -24.47 14.85
N ASP A 20 -0.02 -24.96 14.52
CA ASP A 20 0.18 -25.81 13.34
C ASP A 20 -0.44 -27.20 13.51
N CYS A 21 -0.39 -27.79 14.71
CA CYS A 21 -1.06 -29.05 15.02
C CYS A 21 -2.59 -28.93 14.89
N GLN A 22 -3.18 -27.82 15.36
CA GLN A 22 -4.59 -27.53 15.14
C GLN A 22 -4.92 -27.38 13.67
N ALA A 23 -4.08 -26.68 12.90
CA ALA A 23 -4.28 -26.52 11.45
C ALA A 23 -4.27 -27.87 10.72
N ILE A 24 -3.33 -28.76 11.07
CA ILE A 24 -3.26 -30.13 10.54
C ILE A 24 -4.51 -30.93 10.93
N TYR A 25 -4.94 -30.86 12.20
CA TYR A 25 -6.10 -31.62 12.68
C TYR A 25 -7.41 -31.17 12.04
N LEU A 26 -7.59 -29.87 11.86
CA LEU A 26 -8.82 -29.27 11.32
C LEU A 26 -8.82 -29.19 9.79
N GLY A 27 -7.73 -29.59 9.12
CA GLY A 27 -7.57 -29.45 7.67
C GLY A 27 -7.54 -28.00 7.20
N THR A 28 -7.21 -27.04 8.07
CA THR A 28 -7.12 -25.63 7.72
C THR A 28 -5.72 -25.27 7.22
N THR A 29 -5.59 -24.13 6.54
CA THR A 29 -4.27 -23.62 6.11
C THR A 29 -3.37 -23.33 7.33
N ARG A 30 -2.06 -23.60 7.19
CA ARG A 30 -1.09 -23.29 8.24
C ARG A 30 -1.01 -21.79 8.48
N ARG A 31 -0.62 -21.39 9.70
CA ARG A 31 -0.53 -19.97 10.07
C ARG A 31 0.44 -19.20 9.18
N ASP A 32 1.58 -19.78 8.83
CA ASP A 32 2.57 -19.13 7.97
C ASP A 32 2.06 -18.96 6.53
N ASP A 33 1.27 -19.91 6.04
CA ASP A 33 0.62 -19.81 4.73
C ASP A 33 -0.44 -18.71 4.74
N LEU A 34 -1.20 -18.58 5.85
CA LEU A 34 -2.15 -17.47 6.05
C LEU A 34 -1.43 -16.12 6.13
N ILE A 35 -0.35 -16.01 6.91
CA ILE A 35 0.46 -14.78 7.00
C ILE A 35 1.04 -14.43 5.62
N ARG A 36 1.54 -15.42 4.88
CA ARG A 36 2.04 -15.22 3.52
C ARG A 36 0.93 -14.77 2.57
N ALA A 37 -0.26 -15.37 2.65
CA ALA A 37 -1.41 -15.02 1.82
C ALA A 37 -1.90 -13.60 2.14
N ILE A 38 -2.06 -13.25 3.42
CA ILE A 38 -2.43 -11.90 3.88
C ILE A 38 -1.39 -10.88 3.42
N GLY A 39 -0.09 -11.19 3.59
CA GLY A 39 0.98 -10.29 3.17
C GLY A 39 1.01 -10.05 1.66
N ARG A 40 0.61 -11.03 0.84
CA ARG A 40 0.44 -10.87 -0.61
C ARG A 40 -0.83 -10.08 -0.96
N LEU A 41 -1.90 -10.23 -0.17
CA LEU A 41 -3.13 -9.46 -0.32
C LEU A 41 -2.88 -7.96 -0.11
N GLU A 42 -2.12 -7.61 0.93
CA GLU A 42 -1.71 -6.23 1.22
C GLU A 42 -0.70 -5.69 0.21
N ARG A 43 0.15 -6.55 -0.37
CA ARG A 43 1.20 -6.18 -1.31
C ARG A 43 0.92 -6.76 -2.69
N HIS A 44 -0.10 -6.22 -3.33
CA HIS A 44 -0.40 -6.57 -4.71
C HIS A 44 0.65 -5.92 -5.64
N GLU A 45 1.28 -6.69 -6.51
CA GLU A 45 2.33 -6.19 -7.42
C GLU A 45 1.78 -5.10 -8.36
N GLU A 46 0.52 -5.22 -8.76
CA GLU A 46 -0.16 -4.26 -9.65
C GLU A 46 -0.78 -3.06 -8.90
N ALA A 47 -0.61 -2.96 -7.58
CA ALA A 47 -1.13 -1.81 -6.83
C ALA A 47 -0.49 -0.50 -7.33
N PRO A 48 -1.27 0.57 -7.53
CA PRO A 48 -0.74 1.84 -8.01
C PRO A 48 0.34 2.41 -7.09
N ASP A 49 1.54 2.66 -7.62
CA ASP A 49 2.66 3.27 -6.87
C ASP A 49 2.79 4.78 -7.13
N LYS A 50 2.18 5.27 -8.22
CA LYS A 50 2.30 6.63 -8.71
C LYS A 50 0.98 7.09 -9.34
N LEU A 51 0.70 8.38 -9.21
CA LEU A 51 -0.43 9.01 -9.89
C LEU A 51 -0.27 9.02 -11.42
N ASN A 52 -1.38 8.79 -12.11
CA ASN A 52 -1.51 8.97 -13.55
C ASN A 52 -1.41 10.45 -13.95
N ASN A 53 -1.15 10.72 -15.23
CA ASN A 53 -1.06 12.06 -15.78
C ASN A 53 -2.37 12.85 -15.64
N GLU A 54 -3.52 12.18 -15.73
CA GLU A 54 -4.85 12.78 -15.54
C GLU A 54 -5.04 13.26 -14.09
N GLN A 55 -4.69 12.42 -13.11
CA GLN A 55 -4.74 12.78 -11.69
C GLN A 55 -3.77 13.92 -11.35
N LYS A 56 -2.57 13.93 -11.97
CA LYS A 56 -1.64 15.07 -11.85
C LYS A 56 -2.23 16.36 -12.43
N LEU A 57 -2.99 16.26 -13.52
CA LEU A 57 -3.67 17.40 -14.13
C LEU A 57 -4.79 17.91 -13.21
N GLU A 58 -5.55 17.02 -12.57
CA GLU A 58 -6.58 17.37 -11.58
C GLU A 58 -5.98 18.18 -10.42
N ILE A 59 -4.86 17.73 -9.84
CA ILE A 59 -4.14 18.48 -8.79
C ILE A 59 -3.71 19.87 -9.30
N SER A 60 -3.27 19.96 -10.56
CA SER A 60 -2.85 21.23 -11.15
C SER A 60 -4.01 22.20 -11.38
N ASN A 61 -5.21 21.66 -11.65
CA ASN A 61 -6.43 22.43 -11.90
C ASN A 61 -7.17 22.81 -10.61
N ASN A 62 -6.77 22.26 -9.46
CA ASN A 62 -7.36 22.59 -8.17
C ASN A 62 -7.34 24.13 -7.93
N PRO A 63 -8.49 24.73 -7.57
CA PRO A 63 -8.62 26.20 -7.48
C PRO A 63 -7.66 26.82 -6.47
N GLU A 64 -7.37 26.14 -5.35
CA GLU A 64 -6.45 26.62 -4.34
C GLU A 64 -5.00 26.61 -4.85
N VAL A 65 -4.61 25.56 -5.58
CA VAL A 65 -3.30 25.47 -6.23
C VAL A 65 -3.13 26.60 -7.24
N VAL A 66 -4.15 26.85 -8.07
CA VAL A 66 -4.13 27.95 -9.05
C VAL A 66 -4.03 29.32 -8.36
N ALA A 67 -4.77 29.52 -7.27
CA ALA A 67 -4.73 30.76 -6.48
C ALA A 67 -3.35 31.00 -5.84
N LEU A 68 -2.70 29.95 -5.32
CA LEU A 68 -1.35 30.02 -4.78
C LEU A 68 -0.30 30.30 -5.87
N ILE A 69 -0.45 29.70 -7.06
CA ILE A 69 0.41 29.99 -8.23
C ILE A 69 0.28 31.47 -8.61
N ALA A 70 -0.94 31.99 -8.70
CA ALA A 70 -1.20 33.39 -9.02
C ALA A 70 -0.60 34.34 -7.96
N SER A 71 -0.78 34.03 -6.68
CA SER A 71 -0.22 34.81 -5.57
C SER A 71 1.30 34.82 -5.59
N ARG A 72 1.93 33.65 -5.80
CA ARG A 72 3.38 33.51 -5.96
C ARG A 72 3.91 34.35 -7.12
N LYS A 73 3.25 34.29 -8.29
CA LYS A 73 3.60 35.11 -9.46
C LYS A 73 3.52 36.60 -9.15
N ARG A 74 2.45 37.06 -8.50
CA ARG A 74 2.29 38.47 -8.07
C ARG A 74 3.42 38.92 -7.15
N TYR A 75 3.86 38.08 -6.22
CA TYR A 75 4.99 38.43 -5.34
C TYR A 75 6.31 38.49 -6.12
N ALA A 76 6.55 37.58 -7.07
CA ALA A 76 7.72 37.64 -7.93
C ALA A 76 7.76 38.92 -8.79
N GLU A 77 6.62 39.37 -9.31
CA GLU A 77 6.52 40.64 -10.02
C GLU A 77 6.82 41.84 -9.12
N LYS A 78 6.32 41.85 -7.88
CA LYS A 78 6.63 42.91 -6.91
C LYS A 78 8.12 42.97 -6.57
N ILE A 79 8.77 41.82 -6.44
CA ILE A 79 10.23 41.75 -6.25
C ILE A 79 10.96 42.39 -7.44
N LYS A 80 10.57 42.06 -8.68
CA LYS A 80 11.15 42.66 -9.88
C LYS A 80 10.93 44.18 -9.95
N ARG A 81 9.74 44.65 -9.56
CA ARG A 81 9.43 46.10 -9.50
C ARG A 81 10.26 46.84 -8.46
N GLN A 82 10.77 46.16 -7.43
CA GLN A 82 11.71 46.74 -6.46
C GLN A 82 13.14 46.84 -6.98
N GLY A 83 13.42 46.41 -8.22
CA GLY A 83 14.74 46.50 -8.84
C GLY A 83 15.62 45.27 -8.68
N TYR A 84 15.13 44.20 -8.04
CA TYR A 84 15.87 42.94 -7.94
C TYR A 84 15.80 42.15 -9.25
N ILE A 85 16.96 41.73 -9.75
CA ILE A 85 17.07 40.93 -10.98
C ILE A 85 16.58 39.51 -10.72
N THR A 86 16.99 38.90 -9.61
CA THR A 86 16.54 37.56 -9.21
C THR A 86 15.76 37.57 -7.90
N ILE A 87 14.93 36.54 -7.71
CA ILE A 87 14.20 36.34 -6.44
C ILE A 87 15.18 36.12 -5.28
N LYS A 88 16.33 35.49 -5.55
CA LYS A 88 17.36 35.21 -4.54
C LYS A 88 18.00 36.49 -4.00
N ASP A 89 18.17 37.51 -4.86
CA ASP A 89 18.76 38.79 -4.46
C ASP A 89 17.85 39.57 -3.50
N ALA A 90 16.55 39.33 -3.59
CA ALA A 90 15.55 39.92 -2.69
C ALA A 90 15.48 39.23 -1.32
N LYS A 91 16.41 38.31 -0.99
CA LYS A 91 16.41 37.60 0.29
C LYS A 91 16.42 38.59 1.46
N GLY A 92 15.54 38.35 2.43
CA GLY A 92 15.35 39.22 3.59
C GLY A 92 14.30 40.32 3.39
N THR A 93 13.83 40.57 2.16
CA THR A 93 12.74 41.52 1.91
C THR A 93 11.37 40.95 2.28
N PHE A 94 10.42 41.85 2.52
CA PHE A 94 9.02 41.48 2.77
C PHE A 94 8.38 40.67 1.63
N TRP A 95 8.64 41.03 0.37
CA TRP A 95 8.05 40.30 -0.76
C TRP A 95 8.70 38.93 -0.96
N HIS A 96 9.99 38.79 -0.66
CA HIS A 96 10.64 37.49 -0.66
C HIS A 96 10.07 36.55 0.41
N THR A 97 9.80 37.03 1.64
CA THR A 97 9.17 36.20 2.67
C THR A 97 7.75 35.78 2.27
N LYS A 98 6.97 36.67 1.67
CA LYS A 98 5.65 36.33 1.10
C LYS A 98 5.75 35.32 -0.05
N HIS A 99 6.70 35.49 -0.97
CA HIS A 99 6.93 34.58 -2.08
C HIS A 99 7.32 33.18 -1.58
N THR A 100 8.27 33.09 -0.66
CA THR A 100 8.72 31.82 -0.08
C THR A 100 7.64 31.14 0.73
N LYS A 101 6.81 31.90 1.48
CA LYS A 101 5.63 31.35 2.17
C LYS A 101 4.62 30.74 1.18
N ALA A 102 4.25 31.48 0.13
CA ALA A 102 3.35 30.97 -0.91
C ALA A 102 3.92 29.74 -1.63
N GLN A 103 5.23 29.68 -1.85
CA GLN A 103 5.89 28.50 -2.43
C GLN A 103 5.81 27.29 -1.50
N ARG A 104 6.00 27.48 -0.19
CA ARG A 104 5.90 26.40 0.81
C ARG A 104 4.47 25.88 0.91
N GLU A 105 3.50 26.79 0.98
CA GLU A 105 2.07 26.45 1.00
C GLU A 105 1.69 25.67 -0.26
N LEU A 106 2.13 26.12 -1.44
CA LEU A 106 1.89 25.42 -2.70
C LEU A 106 2.48 24.00 -2.71
N ASN A 107 3.71 23.84 -2.24
CA ASN A 107 4.34 22.51 -2.19
C ASN A 107 3.62 21.59 -1.18
N SER A 108 3.26 22.11 -0.02
CA SER A 108 2.52 21.37 1.01
C SER A 108 1.17 20.91 0.49
N LEU A 109 0.40 21.82 -0.12
CA LEU A 109 -0.93 21.52 -0.65
C LEU A 109 -0.85 20.50 -1.79
N LYS A 110 0.11 20.64 -2.72
CA LYS A 110 0.31 19.66 -3.79
C LYS A 110 0.67 18.27 -3.26
N ASN A 111 1.51 18.20 -2.23
CA ASN A 111 1.86 16.93 -1.61
C ASN A 111 0.66 16.31 -0.90
N GLN A 112 -0.10 17.08 -0.12
CA GLN A 112 -1.32 16.61 0.53
C GLN A 112 -2.34 16.07 -0.49
N LEU A 113 -2.62 16.83 -1.55
CA LEU A 113 -3.54 16.38 -2.61
C LEU A 113 -3.02 15.13 -3.32
N ARG A 114 -1.70 15.03 -3.53
CA ARG A 114 -1.08 13.86 -4.14
C ARG A 114 -1.23 12.63 -3.24
N ASP A 115 -0.95 12.77 -1.96
CA ASP A 115 -0.98 11.68 -0.99
C ASP A 115 -2.44 11.20 -0.82
N MET A 116 -3.38 12.12 -0.63
CA MET A 116 -4.81 11.78 -0.53
C MET A 116 -5.35 11.07 -1.78
N LEU A 117 -4.98 11.53 -2.98
CA LEU A 117 -5.41 10.86 -4.21
C LEU A 117 -4.76 9.49 -4.38
N LEU A 118 -3.48 9.36 -4.03
CA LEU A 118 -2.77 8.09 -4.13
C LEU A 118 -3.39 7.06 -3.18
N ASP A 119 -3.60 7.44 -1.92
CA ASP A 119 -4.24 6.59 -0.92
C ASP A 119 -5.63 6.15 -1.40
N LYS A 120 -6.46 7.09 -1.89
CA LYS A 120 -7.78 6.76 -2.45
C LYS A 120 -7.69 5.77 -3.61
N THR A 121 -6.72 5.94 -4.51
CA THR A 121 -6.57 5.04 -5.66
C THR A 121 -6.08 3.66 -5.29
N ILE A 122 -5.26 3.56 -4.23
CA ILE A 122 -4.82 2.28 -3.66
C ILE A 122 -6.01 1.60 -3.00
N ASP A 123 -6.80 2.32 -2.23
CA ASP A 123 -8.01 1.79 -1.59
C ASP A 123 -9.01 1.27 -2.63
N GLU A 124 -9.33 2.07 -3.66
CA GLU A 124 -10.21 1.68 -4.78
C GLU A 124 -9.68 0.45 -5.53
N PHE A 125 -8.36 0.34 -5.69
CA PHE A 125 -7.72 -0.83 -6.29
C PHE A 125 -7.95 -2.08 -5.43
N HIS A 126 -7.69 -2.01 -4.13
CA HIS A 126 -7.85 -3.15 -3.23
C HIS A 126 -9.33 -3.55 -3.04
N GLU A 127 -10.28 -2.62 -3.17
CA GLU A 127 -11.71 -2.95 -3.18
C GLU A 127 -12.12 -3.75 -4.43
N THR A 128 -11.51 -3.47 -5.58
CA THR A 128 -11.96 -4.01 -6.88
C THR A 128 -11.16 -5.20 -7.37
N VAL A 129 -9.87 -5.29 -7.03
CA VAL A 129 -8.94 -6.32 -7.55
C VAL A 129 -9.45 -7.74 -7.28
N HIS A 130 -10.02 -7.99 -6.11
CA HIS A 130 -10.55 -9.31 -5.75
C HIS A 130 -11.77 -9.69 -6.57
N VAL A 131 -12.66 -8.74 -6.86
CA VAL A 131 -13.83 -8.96 -7.71
C VAL A 131 -13.37 -9.29 -9.14
N THR A 132 -12.43 -8.52 -9.67
CA THR A 132 -11.89 -8.76 -11.01
C THR A 132 -11.17 -10.11 -11.14
N GLU A 133 -10.47 -10.54 -10.09
CA GLU A 133 -9.80 -11.85 -10.06
C GLU A 133 -10.83 -13.00 -10.00
N VAL A 134 -11.91 -12.86 -9.22
CA VAL A 134 -13.00 -13.84 -9.21
C VAL A 134 -13.65 -13.95 -10.59
N GLU A 135 -13.97 -12.83 -11.24
CA GLU A 135 -14.53 -12.84 -12.59
C GLU A 135 -13.61 -13.52 -13.61
N ARG A 136 -12.30 -13.23 -13.53
CA ARG A 136 -11.27 -13.86 -14.37
C ARG A 136 -11.24 -15.38 -14.19
N GLN A 137 -11.32 -15.87 -12.96
CA GLN A 137 -11.37 -17.31 -12.66
C GLN A 137 -12.69 -17.96 -13.10
N MET A 138 -13.82 -17.26 -12.98
CA MET A 138 -15.10 -17.73 -13.52
C MET A 138 -15.07 -17.91 -15.04
N LEU A 139 -14.25 -17.13 -15.74
CA LEU A 139 -13.98 -17.28 -17.18
C LEU A 139 -12.98 -18.41 -17.50
N GLY A 140 -12.53 -19.16 -16.50
CA GLY A 140 -11.60 -20.29 -16.65
C GLY A 140 -10.13 -19.88 -16.77
N ILE A 141 -9.80 -18.60 -16.55
CA ILE A 141 -8.42 -18.13 -16.55
C ILE A 141 -7.86 -18.32 -15.14
N LEU A 142 -7.08 -19.39 -14.95
CA LEU A 142 -6.45 -19.70 -13.68
C LEU A 142 -5.25 -18.78 -13.41
N PRO A 143 -4.98 -18.43 -12.14
CA PRO A 143 -3.77 -17.70 -11.77
C PRO A 143 -2.52 -18.55 -12.04
N ALA A 144 -1.41 -17.89 -12.37
CA ALA A 144 -0.14 -18.55 -12.69
C ALA A 144 0.45 -19.34 -11.51
N GLU A 145 0.15 -18.92 -10.28
CA GLU A 145 0.59 -19.57 -9.05
C GLU A 145 -0.66 -19.91 -8.22
N VAL A 146 -1.17 -21.13 -8.36
CA VAL A 146 -2.28 -21.61 -7.55
C VAL A 146 -1.70 -22.02 -6.19
N LEU A 147 -1.97 -21.22 -5.15
CA LEU A 147 -1.69 -21.57 -3.74
C LEU A 147 -2.63 -22.67 -3.23
N THR A 148 -3.14 -23.54 -4.10
CA THR A 148 -3.80 -24.76 -3.64
C THR A 148 -2.78 -25.46 -2.76
N PRO A 149 -3.13 -25.80 -1.50
CA PRO A 149 -2.28 -26.68 -0.74
C PRO A 149 -2.03 -27.90 -1.63
N SER A 150 -0.76 -28.29 -1.74
CA SER A 150 -0.37 -29.53 -2.41
C SER A 150 -1.37 -30.61 -2.02
N ASN A 151 -1.82 -31.40 -3.00
CA ASN A 151 -2.63 -32.58 -2.76
C ASN A 151 -2.12 -33.25 -1.48
N ILE A 152 -2.91 -33.23 -0.39
CA ILE A 152 -2.40 -33.63 0.92
C ILE A 152 -2.07 -35.12 0.81
N GLU A 153 -0.78 -35.43 0.66
CA GLU A 153 -0.30 -36.80 0.68
C GLU A 153 -0.25 -37.24 2.14
N TYR A 154 -1.27 -37.98 2.55
CA TYR A 154 -1.30 -38.58 3.87
C TYR A 154 -0.32 -39.74 3.88
N GLU A 155 0.64 -39.71 4.81
CA GLU A 155 1.59 -40.82 5.02
C GLU A 155 0.89 -42.14 5.37
N LEU A 156 -0.35 -42.08 5.90
CA LEU A 156 -1.16 -43.23 6.29
C LEU A 156 -2.52 -43.21 5.60
N GLU A 157 -2.90 -44.33 4.99
CA GLU A 157 -4.20 -44.50 4.34
C GLU A 157 -5.39 -44.25 5.28
N GLU A 158 -5.23 -44.57 6.56
CA GLU A 158 -6.25 -44.38 7.60
C GLU A 158 -6.56 -42.90 7.81
N ARG A 159 -5.53 -42.04 7.80
CA ARG A 159 -5.70 -40.59 7.91
C ARG A 159 -6.36 -40.00 6.67
N ALA A 160 -5.99 -40.48 5.48
CA ALA A 160 -6.68 -40.10 4.25
C ALA A 160 -8.17 -40.46 4.30
N THR A 161 -8.49 -41.64 4.82
CA THR A 161 -9.85 -42.16 4.93
C THR A 161 -10.69 -41.31 5.89
N VAL A 162 -10.16 -40.99 7.08
CA VAL A 162 -10.83 -40.12 8.05
C VAL A 162 -11.03 -38.71 7.50
N ALA A 163 -10.02 -38.14 6.85
CA ALA A 163 -10.11 -36.80 6.27
C ALA A 163 -11.16 -36.73 5.14
N ARG A 164 -11.25 -37.75 4.27
CA ARG A 164 -12.31 -37.85 3.26
C ARG A 164 -13.69 -37.90 3.91
N LEU A 165 -13.86 -38.74 4.94
CA LEU A 165 -15.16 -38.89 5.63
C LEU A 165 -15.62 -37.60 6.35
N LEU A 166 -14.69 -36.77 6.83
CA LEU A 166 -15.01 -35.56 7.60
C LEU A 166 -15.19 -34.32 6.72
N PHE A 167 -14.48 -34.22 5.59
CA PHE A 167 -14.36 -32.96 4.85
C PHE A 167 -14.73 -33.04 3.36
N GLN A 168 -15.05 -34.23 2.83
CA GLN A 168 -15.60 -34.39 1.48
C GLN A 168 -17.01 -35.03 1.59
N PRO A 169 -18.07 -34.39 1.07
CA PRO A 169 -19.40 -34.98 1.03
C PRO A 169 -19.50 -36.17 0.07
#